data_AF-A0AAJ1EU25-F1
#
_entry.id   AF-A0AAJ1EU25-F1
#
_cell.length_a   1.000
_cell.length_b   1.000
_cell.length_c   1.000
_cell.angle_alpha   90.00
_cell.angle_beta   90.00
_cell.angle_gamma   90.00
#
_symmetry.space_group_name_H-M   'P 1'
#
loop_
_entity.id
_entity.type
_entity.pdbx_description
1 polymer ?
#
loop_
_entity_poly.entity_id
_entity_poly.type
_entity_poly.pdbx_seq_one_letter_code
_entity_poly.pdbx_strand_id
1 'polypeptide(L)'
;MNEQDLAKYASQLYSRVPLLGPRLRREACRKLAEDSSSGAIPYLIEALRSDDSDVRLTADAALRALKDAAAIDILCVLWTKGRDEQLGRIVAERRYVARKPVEVRVLSALKANRPELAGESEAAVRPLMDAENDRDQEIAKCAKAALRMLTNTGAVDALCEFAIADPDGAVAAVVKEVGYQPQRIGRRCVLFLLTGQLQHYFDLDVELQHLRVEYRAGDERLRRRIGELIRRSGDTRLSGLFRESRRRKIASELTEQEAATVLDNCARNRQWSEIFALLFQIPLVSAVAALDLLGRSGWRPENPAEAALLDELIEHRSAVGEIPERAPAPGVAFGAALARWIERGRSAEFVGQPPDTLRKNMLRGSPLDAVVALAALASSGAITAGDIEKVRTHRHWLVRLACLALCEITPQFVFSETPTGRDSGRIWFERLAPAVLDGALYRRRAVSFSADQLDALQAALTQGGDRKNGRWACGRLIEALARHRLRGAIAVDEQMTVEITETAIEVEE
;
A
#
# COMPACT_ATOMS: atom_id res chain seq x y z
N MET A 1 -44.03 19.03 -30.14
CA MET A 1 -43.98 20.39 -30.69
C MET A 1 -42.56 20.68 -31.20
N ASN A 2 -42.37 21.48 -32.26
CA ASN A 2 -41.01 21.77 -32.76
C ASN A 2 -40.33 22.86 -31.91
N GLU A 3 -39.00 22.98 -31.96
CA GLU A 3 -38.24 23.97 -31.15
C GLU A 3 -38.70 25.41 -31.37
N GLN A 4 -39.07 25.77 -32.61
CA GLN A 4 -39.57 27.10 -32.95
C GLN A 4 -40.93 27.40 -32.30
N ASP A 5 -41.80 26.39 -32.20
CA ASP A 5 -43.10 26.52 -31.55
C ASP A 5 -42.95 26.62 -30.03
N LEU A 6 -42.03 25.84 -29.44
CA LEU A 6 -41.66 25.95 -28.02
C LEU A 6 -41.14 27.34 -27.69
N ALA A 7 -40.23 27.89 -28.49
CA ALA A 7 -39.70 29.24 -28.30
C ALA A 7 -40.79 30.32 -28.45
N LYS A 8 -41.71 30.15 -29.41
CA LYS A 8 -42.86 31.03 -29.60
C LYS A 8 -43.75 31.06 -28.36
N TYR A 9 -44.20 29.89 -27.87
CA TYR A 9 -45.08 29.85 -26.70
C TYR A 9 -44.36 30.26 -25.42
N ALA A 10 -43.06 29.95 -25.28
CA ALA A 10 -42.23 30.50 -24.21
C ALA A 10 -42.23 32.02 -24.23
N SER A 11 -42.00 32.67 -25.38
CA SER A 11 -42.03 34.14 -25.47
C SER A 11 -43.39 34.73 -25.07
N GLN A 12 -44.49 34.05 -25.43
CA GLN A 12 -45.86 34.49 -25.12
C GLN A 12 -46.19 34.34 -23.63
N LEU A 13 -45.53 33.42 -22.93
CA LEU A 13 -45.63 33.25 -21.48
C LEU A 13 -45.15 34.49 -20.70
N TYR A 14 -44.25 35.29 -21.27
CA TYR A 14 -43.76 36.55 -20.68
C TYR A 14 -44.46 37.80 -21.22
N SER A 15 -45.51 37.66 -22.03
CA SER A 15 -46.17 38.81 -22.65
C SER A 15 -46.76 39.75 -21.60
N ARG A 16 -46.30 41.01 -21.64
CA ARG A 16 -46.78 42.14 -20.82
C ARG A 16 -47.74 43.06 -21.58
N VAL A 17 -48.26 42.62 -22.73
CA VAL A 17 -49.19 43.43 -23.53
C VAL A 17 -50.44 43.74 -22.69
N PRO A 18 -50.81 45.02 -22.51
CA PRO A 18 -52.01 45.39 -21.75
C PRO A 18 -53.26 44.72 -22.33
N LEU A 19 -54.14 44.23 -21.45
CA LEU A 19 -55.44 43.57 -21.75
C LEU A 19 -55.38 42.20 -22.48
N LEU A 20 -54.42 41.98 -23.38
CA LEU A 20 -54.26 40.71 -24.11
C LEU A 20 -53.22 39.76 -23.48
N GLY A 21 -52.28 40.30 -22.71
CA GLY A 21 -51.22 39.54 -22.03
C GLY A 21 -51.74 38.35 -21.21
N PRO A 22 -52.74 38.50 -20.32
CA PRO A 22 -53.28 37.38 -19.56
C PRO A 22 -53.83 36.25 -20.44
N ARG A 23 -54.54 36.59 -21.53
CA ARG A 23 -55.06 35.58 -22.47
C ARG A 23 -53.93 34.85 -23.20
N LEU A 24 -52.92 35.58 -23.66
CA LEU A 24 -51.77 35.00 -24.35
C LEU A 24 -50.96 34.08 -23.42
N ARG A 25 -50.74 34.47 -22.16
CA ARG A 25 -50.02 33.63 -21.18
C ARG A 25 -50.78 32.34 -20.87
N ARG A 26 -52.10 32.41 -20.72
CA ARG A 26 -52.95 31.23 -20.49
C ARG A 26 -52.94 30.28 -21.68
N GLU A 27 -53.06 30.82 -22.89
CA GLU A 27 -53.02 30.00 -24.11
C GLU A 27 -51.66 29.33 -24.30
N ALA A 28 -50.58 30.10 -24.14
CA ALA A 28 -49.22 29.57 -24.23
C ALA A 28 -48.95 28.48 -23.19
N CYS A 29 -49.34 28.71 -21.93
CA CYS A 29 -49.21 27.72 -20.87
C CYS A 29 -50.03 26.45 -21.17
N ARG A 30 -51.26 26.58 -21.69
CA ARG A 30 -52.09 25.43 -22.08
C ARG A 30 -51.44 24.63 -23.19
N LYS A 31 -50.89 25.30 -24.21
CA LYS A 31 -50.20 24.63 -25.33
C LYS A 31 -48.94 23.91 -24.88
N LEU A 32 -48.16 24.51 -23.98
CA LEU A 32 -47.00 23.87 -23.35
C LEU A 32 -47.41 22.67 -22.48
N ALA A 33 -48.52 22.80 -21.74
CA ALA A 33 -49.08 21.72 -20.92
C ALA A 33 -49.61 20.54 -21.76
N GLU A 34 -50.26 20.82 -22.90
CA GLU A 34 -50.72 19.80 -23.84
C GLU A 34 -49.54 19.01 -24.45
N ASP A 35 -48.43 19.68 -24.76
CA ASP A 35 -47.24 19.04 -25.30
C ASP A 35 -46.50 18.21 -24.23
N SER A 36 -46.34 18.73 -23.00
CA SER A 36 -45.70 18.05 -21.85
C SER A 36 -44.36 17.35 -22.17
N SER A 37 -43.67 17.80 -23.22
CA SER A 37 -42.39 17.24 -23.64
C SER A 37 -41.26 17.72 -22.73
N SER A 38 -40.12 17.04 -22.78
CA SER A 38 -38.92 17.43 -22.04
C SER A 38 -38.49 18.89 -22.25
N GLY A 39 -38.70 19.44 -23.45
CA GLY A 39 -38.41 20.83 -23.79
C GLY A 39 -39.41 21.84 -23.20
N ALA A 40 -40.63 21.42 -22.88
CA ALA A 40 -41.66 22.27 -22.28
C ALA A 40 -41.49 22.42 -20.75
N ILE A 41 -40.84 21.46 -20.08
CA ILE A 41 -40.71 21.39 -18.62
C ILE A 41 -40.08 22.65 -17.98
N PRO A 42 -38.96 23.20 -18.49
CA PRO A 42 -38.38 24.41 -17.90
C PRO A 42 -39.36 25.59 -17.88
N TYR A 43 -40.14 25.75 -18.96
CA TYR A 43 -41.13 26.83 -19.08
C TYR A 43 -42.36 26.60 -18.20
N LEU A 44 -42.80 25.34 -18.05
CA LEU A 44 -43.88 24.99 -17.12
C LEU A 44 -43.47 25.22 -15.66
N ILE A 45 -42.22 24.92 -15.30
CA ILE A 45 -41.70 25.22 -13.96
C ILE A 45 -41.65 26.73 -13.71
N GLU A 46 -41.24 27.52 -14.69
CA GLU A 46 -41.26 28.98 -14.54
C GLU A 46 -42.69 29.54 -14.46
N ALA A 47 -43.64 28.95 -15.18
CA ALA A 47 -45.05 29.30 -15.13
C ALA A 47 -45.66 29.11 -13.72
N LEU A 48 -45.09 28.23 -12.86
CA LEU A 48 -45.50 28.10 -11.46
C LEU A 48 -45.29 29.39 -10.65
N ARG A 49 -44.38 30.27 -11.09
CA ARG A 49 -44.09 31.57 -10.46
C ARG A 49 -44.89 32.72 -11.06
N SER A 50 -45.78 32.46 -12.02
CA SER A 50 -46.59 33.49 -12.66
C SER A 50 -47.56 34.13 -11.66
N ASP A 51 -47.84 35.44 -11.80
CA ASP A 51 -48.87 36.11 -10.99
C ASP A 51 -50.30 35.65 -11.35
N ASP A 52 -50.51 35.09 -12.54
CA ASP A 52 -51.81 34.60 -13.00
C ASP A 52 -52.12 33.22 -12.41
N SER A 53 -53.18 33.14 -11.59
CA SER A 53 -53.59 31.90 -10.92
C SER A 53 -53.89 30.76 -11.89
N ASP A 54 -54.51 31.06 -13.03
CA ASP A 54 -54.90 30.05 -14.02
C ASP A 54 -53.67 29.44 -14.68
N VAL A 55 -52.64 30.26 -14.95
CA VAL A 55 -51.35 29.82 -15.49
C VAL A 55 -50.63 28.92 -14.48
N ARG A 56 -50.57 29.33 -13.21
CA ARG A 56 -49.96 28.50 -12.15
C ARG A 56 -50.64 27.15 -12.01
N LEU A 57 -51.98 27.14 -11.95
CA LEU A 57 -52.77 25.91 -11.80
C LEU A 57 -52.62 24.99 -13.02
N THR A 58 -52.61 25.55 -14.23
CA THR A 58 -52.42 24.78 -15.47
C THR A 58 -51.03 24.15 -15.51
N ALA A 59 -49.99 24.91 -15.15
CA ALA A 59 -48.63 24.40 -15.08
C ALA A 59 -48.45 23.33 -14.01
N ASP A 60 -49.01 23.53 -12.81
CA ASP A 60 -48.97 22.54 -11.72
C ASP A 60 -49.68 21.24 -12.13
N ALA A 61 -50.87 21.34 -12.73
CA ALA A 61 -51.60 20.18 -13.24
C ALA A 61 -50.81 19.42 -14.32
N ALA A 62 -50.16 20.12 -15.24
CA ALA A 62 -49.35 19.53 -16.29
C ALA A 62 -48.13 18.79 -15.72
N LEU A 63 -47.38 19.44 -14.82
CA LEU A 63 -46.21 18.84 -14.16
C LEU A 63 -46.58 17.64 -13.29
N ARG A 64 -47.81 17.58 -12.78
CA ARG A 64 -48.35 16.44 -12.02
C ARG A 64 -48.88 15.31 -12.91
N ALA A 65 -49.05 15.55 -14.21
CA ALA A 65 -49.61 14.60 -15.16
C ALA A 65 -48.56 14.08 -16.17
N LEU A 66 -47.27 14.32 -15.91
CA LEU A 66 -46.19 13.85 -16.76
C LEU A 66 -46.19 12.33 -16.88
N LYS A 67 -46.08 11.85 -18.12
CA LYS A 67 -45.96 10.43 -18.49
C LYS A 67 -44.66 10.13 -19.24
N ASP A 68 -44.12 11.13 -19.94
CA ASP A 68 -42.86 10.97 -20.65
C ASP A 68 -41.70 10.91 -19.65
N ALA A 69 -40.89 9.86 -19.77
CA ALA A 69 -39.76 9.63 -18.90
C ALA A 69 -38.66 10.68 -19.11
N ALA A 70 -38.49 11.24 -20.32
CA ALA A 70 -37.53 12.32 -20.53
C ALA A 70 -37.98 13.64 -19.86
N ALA A 71 -39.27 13.94 -19.90
CA ALA A 71 -39.85 15.05 -19.14
C ALA A 71 -39.66 14.88 -17.62
N ILE A 72 -39.89 13.68 -17.10
CA ILE A 72 -39.65 13.35 -15.68
C ILE A 72 -38.17 13.52 -15.33
N ASP A 73 -37.25 13.06 -16.18
CA ASP A 73 -35.80 13.23 -15.97
C ASP A 73 -35.44 14.72 -15.82
N ILE A 74 -35.95 15.58 -16.70
CA ILE A 74 -35.70 17.03 -16.65
C ILE A 74 -36.30 17.67 -15.39
N LEU A 75 -37.54 17.33 -15.02
CA LEU A 75 -38.17 17.82 -13.79
C LEU A 75 -37.32 17.50 -12.56
N CYS A 76 -36.88 16.25 -12.44
CA CYS A 76 -36.05 15.79 -11.33
C CYS A 76 -34.66 16.46 -11.32
N VAL A 77 -34.03 16.67 -12.48
CA VAL A 77 -32.76 17.39 -12.60
C VAL A 77 -32.91 18.83 -12.09
N LEU A 78 -33.96 19.53 -12.52
CA LEU A 78 -34.21 20.92 -12.12
C LEU A 78 -34.55 21.02 -10.63
N TRP A 79 -35.36 20.10 -10.11
CA TRP A 79 -35.59 19.98 -8.67
C TRP A 79 -34.31 19.72 -7.90
N THR A 80 -33.42 18.84 -8.37
CA THR A 80 -32.17 18.52 -7.67
C THR A 80 -31.24 19.73 -7.59
N LYS A 81 -31.16 20.53 -8.66
CA LYS A 81 -30.35 21.75 -8.70
C LYS A 81 -30.88 22.87 -7.81
N GLY A 82 -32.20 23.12 -7.83
CA GLY A 82 -32.81 24.21 -7.08
C GLY A 82 -33.28 23.84 -5.67
N ARG A 83 -33.45 22.54 -5.42
CA ARG A 83 -34.07 21.95 -4.22
C ARG A 83 -35.35 22.68 -3.79
N ASP A 84 -36.16 23.05 -4.79
CA ASP A 84 -37.42 23.76 -4.64
C ASP A 84 -38.48 22.89 -3.95
N GLU A 85 -39.18 23.45 -2.96
CA GLU A 85 -40.12 22.69 -2.13
C GLU A 85 -41.38 22.27 -2.91
N GLN A 86 -41.90 23.14 -3.79
CA GLN A 86 -43.09 22.82 -4.58
C GLN A 86 -42.79 21.71 -5.57
N LEU A 87 -41.64 21.78 -6.27
CA LEU A 87 -41.21 20.70 -7.16
C LEU A 87 -40.95 19.41 -6.39
N GLY A 88 -40.36 19.50 -5.18
CA GLY A 88 -40.13 18.36 -4.30
C GLY A 88 -41.43 17.66 -3.89
N ARG A 89 -42.51 18.42 -3.63
CA ARG A 89 -43.85 17.86 -3.35
C ARG A 89 -44.42 17.15 -4.56
N ILE A 90 -44.29 17.72 -5.76
CA ILE A 90 -44.74 17.06 -7.01
C ILE A 90 -44.00 15.73 -7.21
N VAL A 91 -42.67 15.72 -7.07
CA VAL A 91 -41.84 14.53 -7.19
C VAL A 91 -42.26 13.45 -6.18
N ALA A 92 -42.49 13.83 -4.92
CA ALA A 92 -42.93 12.93 -3.86
C ALA A 92 -44.33 12.36 -4.12
N GLU A 93 -45.32 13.22 -4.34
CA GLU A 93 -46.74 12.84 -4.48
C GLU A 93 -47.00 12.01 -5.74
N ARG A 94 -46.31 12.33 -6.85
CA ARG A 94 -46.41 11.56 -8.10
C ARG A 94 -45.42 10.41 -8.20
N ARG A 95 -44.55 10.25 -7.20
CA ARG A 95 -43.50 9.23 -7.14
C ARG A 95 -42.62 9.20 -8.38
N TYR A 96 -42.24 10.39 -8.86
CA TYR A 96 -41.40 10.52 -10.04
C TYR A 96 -39.96 10.14 -9.72
N VAL A 97 -39.36 9.31 -10.58
CA VAL A 97 -37.99 8.83 -10.45
C VAL A 97 -37.29 9.05 -11.78
N ALA A 98 -36.19 9.79 -11.73
CA ALA A 98 -35.34 9.98 -12.91
C ALA A 98 -34.59 8.70 -13.24
N ARG A 99 -34.23 8.50 -14.50
CA ARG A 99 -33.38 7.40 -14.97
C ARG A 99 -31.92 7.80 -14.99
N LYS A 100 -31.63 9.07 -15.35
CA LYS A 100 -30.29 9.62 -15.48
C LYS A 100 -30.28 11.12 -15.12
N PRO A 101 -29.16 11.67 -14.65
CA PRO A 101 -27.95 10.96 -14.20
C PRO A 101 -28.19 10.20 -12.87
N VAL A 102 -27.26 9.32 -12.47
CA VAL A 102 -27.47 8.37 -11.36
C VAL A 102 -27.73 9.07 -10.02
N GLU A 103 -27.09 10.20 -9.79
CA GLU A 103 -27.24 11.02 -8.59
C GLU A 103 -28.67 11.56 -8.47
N VAL A 104 -29.21 12.05 -9.59
CA VAL A 104 -30.59 12.56 -9.67
C VAL A 104 -31.60 11.42 -9.53
N ARG A 105 -31.31 10.25 -10.12
CA ARG A 105 -32.13 9.04 -9.92
C ARG A 105 -32.21 8.65 -8.45
N VAL A 106 -31.08 8.60 -7.75
CA VAL A 106 -31.04 8.28 -6.32
C VAL A 106 -31.86 9.31 -5.53
N LEU A 107 -31.58 10.60 -5.67
CA LEU A 107 -32.27 11.64 -4.89
C LEU A 107 -33.78 11.69 -5.18
N SER A 108 -34.19 11.52 -6.45
CA SER A 108 -35.62 11.49 -6.81
C SER A 108 -36.31 10.23 -6.33
N ALA A 109 -35.67 9.05 -6.41
CA ALA A 109 -36.19 7.80 -5.84
C ALA A 109 -36.40 7.91 -4.32
N LEU A 110 -35.42 8.48 -3.60
CA LEU A 110 -35.52 8.69 -2.16
C LEU A 110 -36.63 9.69 -1.82
N LYS A 111 -36.76 10.81 -2.54
CA LYS A 111 -37.84 11.77 -2.31
C LYS A 111 -39.22 11.23 -2.68
N ALA A 112 -39.30 10.36 -3.68
CA ALA A 112 -40.50 9.61 -4.04
C ALA A 112 -40.88 8.51 -3.03
N ASN A 113 -40.10 8.32 -1.96
CA ASN A 113 -40.23 7.24 -0.99
C ASN A 113 -40.21 5.85 -1.67
N ARG A 114 -39.25 5.67 -2.59
CA ARG A 114 -39.01 4.43 -3.36
C ARG A 114 -37.56 3.96 -3.18
N PRO A 115 -37.15 3.59 -1.96
CA PRO A 115 -35.78 3.19 -1.66
C PRO A 115 -35.29 2.00 -2.50
N GLU A 116 -36.20 1.12 -2.95
CA GLU A 116 -35.89 -0.04 -3.77
C GLU A 116 -35.27 0.31 -5.12
N LEU A 117 -35.64 1.46 -5.70
CA LEU A 117 -35.09 1.92 -6.98
C LEU A 117 -33.76 2.65 -6.82
N ALA A 118 -33.44 3.15 -5.63
CA ALA A 118 -32.24 3.94 -5.43
C ALA A 118 -30.96 3.09 -5.52
N GLY A 119 -31.02 1.82 -5.11
CA GLY A 119 -29.88 0.90 -5.03
C GLY A 119 -29.61 0.01 -6.26
N GLU A 120 -30.20 0.28 -7.42
CA GLU A 120 -30.16 -0.66 -8.57
C GLU A 120 -28.80 -0.80 -9.27
N SER A 121 -27.77 -0.05 -8.88
CA SER A 121 -26.46 -0.06 -9.54
C SER A 121 -25.32 0.24 -8.58
N GLU A 122 -24.13 -0.29 -8.87
CA GLU A 122 -22.87 0.00 -8.15
C GLU A 122 -22.62 1.51 -7.97
N ALA A 123 -22.75 2.27 -9.06
CA ALA A 123 -22.52 3.72 -9.05
C ALA A 123 -23.50 4.50 -8.16
N ALA A 124 -24.62 3.89 -7.74
CA ALA A 124 -25.62 4.53 -6.90
C ALA A 124 -25.28 4.45 -5.40
N VAL A 125 -24.36 3.57 -4.99
CA VAL A 125 -23.99 3.37 -3.58
C VAL A 125 -23.39 4.64 -2.99
N ARG A 126 -22.49 5.31 -3.73
CA ARG A 126 -21.86 6.55 -3.24
C ARG A 126 -22.87 7.69 -3.04
N PRO A 127 -23.73 8.02 -4.03
CA PRO A 127 -24.81 8.99 -3.83
C PRO A 127 -25.78 8.60 -2.71
N LEU A 128 -26.07 7.30 -2.52
CA LEU A 128 -26.91 6.82 -1.42
C LEU A 128 -26.29 7.09 -0.04
N MET A 129 -24.98 6.83 0.10
CA MET A 129 -24.24 7.13 1.34
C MET A 129 -24.21 8.63 1.61
N ASP A 130 -23.97 9.45 0.59
CA ASP A 130 -23.98 10.92 0.72
C ASP A 130 -25.37 11.43 1.15
N ALA A 131 -26.44 10.79 0.66
CA ALA A 131 -27.83 11.12 0.99
C ALA A 131 -28.25 10.76 2.42
N GLU A 132 -27.51 9.91 3.16
CA GLU A 132 -27.81 9.63 4.57
C GLU A 132 -27.71 10.88 5.46
N ASN A 133 -26.95 11.88 5.01
CA ASN A 133 -26.75 13.17 5.67
C ASN A 133 -27.42 14.33 4.90
N ASP A 134 -28.40 14.04 4.04
CA ASP A 134 -29.14 15.09 3.31
C ASP A 134 -29.87 16.02 4.29
N ARG A 135 -30.00 17.30 3.90
CA ARG A 135 -30.77 18.31 4.64
C ARG A 135 -32.24 17.96 4.78
N ASP A 136 -32.79 17.22 3.83
CA ASP A 136 -34.15 16.71 3.85
C ASP A 136 -34.18 15.39 4.66
N GLN A 137 -34.80 15.45 5.84
CA GLN A 137 -34.87 14.32 6.76
C GLN A 137 -35.61 13.11 6.18
N GLU A 138 -36.55 13.32 5.25
CA GLU A 138 -37.24 12.21 4.59
C GLU A 138 -36.29 11.45 3.67
N ILE A 139 -35.48 12.19 2.91
CA ILE A 139 -34.45 11.61 2.03
C ILE A 139 -33.41 10.86 2.87
N ALA A 140 -32.91 11.47 3.95
CA ALA A 140 -31.94 10.83 4.83
C ALA A 140 -32.46 9.53 5.47
N LYS A 141 -33.73 9.51 5.90
CA LYS A 141 -34.38 8.29 6.41
C LYS A 141 -34.55 7.23 5.32
N CYS A 142 -34.98 7.63 4.13
CA CYS A 142 -35.13 6.72 3.00
C CYS A 142 -33.78 6.16 2.54
N ALA A 143 -32.69 6.95 2.57
CA ALA A 143 -31.35 6.50 2.20
C ALA A 143 -30.87 5.37 3.13
N LYS A 144 -31.06 5.53 4.43
CA LYS A 144 -30.78 4.51 5.45
C LYS A 144 -31.57 3.23 5.24
N ALA A 145 -32.82 3.33 4.79
CA ALA A 145 -33.64 2.17 4.45
C ALA A 145 -33.16 1.52 3.15
N ALA A 146 -32.85 2.31 2.12
CA ALA A 146 -32.36 1.82 0.83
C ALA A 146 -31.05 1.03 0.98
N LEU A 147 -30.11 1.51 1.79
CA LEU A 147 -28.87 0.81 2.08
C LEU A 147 -29.07 -0.53 2.79
N ARG A 148 -30.19 -0.74 3.50
CA ARG A 148 -30.56 -2.02 4.14
C ARG A 148 -31.33 -2.96 3.21
N MET A 149 -31.76 -2.48 2.06
CA MET A 149 -32.62 -3.20 1.11
C MET A 149 -31.98 -3.35 -0.27
N LEU A 150 -30.65 -3.23 -0.35
CA LEU A 150 -29.92 -3.47 -1.58
C LEU A 150 -30.12 -4.91 -2.06
N THR A 151 -30.57 -5.06 -3.30
CA THR A 151 -30.76 -6.34 -3.98
C THR A 151 -29.76 -6.54 -5.12
N ASN A 152 -29.24 -5.46 -5.68
CA ASN A 152 -28.25 -5.52 -6.76
C ASN A 152 -26.89 -5.97 -6.20
N THR A 153 -26.33 -7.02 -6.78
CA THR A 153 -25.06 -7.60 -6.31
C THR A 153 -23.87 -6.67 -6.47
N GLY A 154 -23.82 -5.87 -7.54
CA GLY A 154 -22.77 -4.86 -7.72
C GLY A 154 -22.86 -3.73 -6.70
N ALA A 155 -24.08 -3.32 -6.32
CA ALA A 155 -24.28 -2.36 -5.23
C ALA A 155 -23.89 -2.94 -3.87
N VAL A 156 -24.22 -4.20 -3.61
CA VAL A 156 -23.79 -4.91 -2.39
C VAL A 156 -22.26 -5.01 -2.32
N ASP A 157 -21.61 -5.39 -3.42
CA ASP A 157 -20.15 -5.48 -3.51
C ASP A 157 -19.50 -4.12 -3.22
N ALA A 158 -19.97 -3.04 -3.84
CA ALA A 158 -19.47 -1.70 -3.57
C ALA A 158 -19.70 -1.26 -2.11
N LEU A 159 -20.85 -1.55 -1.52
CA LEU A 159 -21.09 -1.25 -0.10
C LEU A 159 -20.13 -2.01 0.82
N CYS A 160 -19.85 -3.28 0.49
CA CYS A 160 -18.88 -4.10 1.21
C CYS A 160 -17.45 -3.55 1.07
N GLU A 161 -17.06 -3.03 -0.09
CA GLU A 161 -15.76 -2.37 -0.29
C GLU A 161 -15.63 -1.10 0.57
N PHE A 162 -16.70 -0.32 0.73
CA PHE A 162 -16.70 0.81 1.68
C PHE A 162 -16.56 0.33 3.14
N ALA A 163 -17.21 -0.77 3.52
CA ALA A 163 -17.04 -1.38 4.85
C ALA A 163 -15.62 -1.92 5.07
N ILE A 164 -14.96 -2.46 4.02
CA ILE A 164 -13.55 -2.88 4.08
C ILE A 164 -12.65 -1.65 4.25
N ALA A 165 -12.95 -0.53 3.60
CA ALA A 165 -12.19 0.71 3.74
C ALA A 165 -12.31 1.31 5.16
N ASP A 166 -13.48 1.23 5.79
CA ASP A 166 -13.76 1.73 7.15
C ASP A 166 -14.59 0.73 7.99
N PRO A 167 -13.96 -0.24 8.69
CA PRO A 167 -14.66 -1.33 9.39
C PRO A 167 -15.35 -0.94 10.69
N ASP A 168 -14.95 0.19 11.26
CA ASP A 168 -15.51 0.74 12.50
C ASP A 168 -16.60 1.79 12.19
N GLY A 169 -16.80 2.12 10.90
CA GLY A 169 -17.78 3.08 10.43
C GLY A 169 -19.22 2.56 10.40
N ALA A 170 -20.16 3.48 10.17
CA ALA A 170 -21.59 3.20 10.12
C ALA A 170 -21.97 2.19 9.01
N VAL A 171 -21.30 2.24 7.86
CA VAL A 171 -21.53 1.32 6.73
C VAL A 171 -21.17 -0.11 7.12
N ALA A 172 -20.04 -0.30 7.82
CA ALA A 172 -19.65 -1.63 8.28
C ALA A 172 -20.63 -2.20 9.31
N ALA A 173 -21.26 -1.35 10.14
CA ALA A 173 -22.34 -1.77 11.03
C ALA A 173 -23.58 -2.24 10.25
N VAL A 174 -23.99 -1.51 9.20
CA VAL A 174 -25.13 -1.90 8.34
C VAL A 174 -24.84 -3.21 7.61
N VAL A 175 -23.65 -3.36 7.03
CA VAL A 175 -23.24 -4.60 6.33
C VAL A 175 -23.28 -5.80 7.29
N LYS A 176 -22.86 -5.62 8.55
CA LYS A 176 -22.95 -6.65 9.60
C LYS A 176 -24.39 -6.97 10.00
N GLU A 177 -25.21 -5.94 10.22
CA GLU A 177 -26.61 -6.06 10.63
C GLU A 177 -27.43 -6.84 9.59
N VAL A 178 -27.26 -6.51 8.30
CA VAL A 178 -28.01 -7.11 7.20
C VAL A 178 -27.38 -8.43 6.73
N GLY A 179 -26.10 -8.65 7.00
CA GLY A 179 -25.37 -9.85 6.56
C GLY A 179 -24.97 -9.81 5.09
N TYR A 180 -24.67 -8.62 4.56
CA TYR A 180 -24.22 -8.47 3.18
C TYR A 180 -22.84 -9.07 2.95
N GLN A 181 -22.68 -9.73 1.80
CA GLN A 181 -21.46 -10.43 1.43
C GLN A 181 -21.09 -10.13 -0.01
N PRO A 182 -19.83 -9.77 -0.29
CA PRO A 182 -19.39 -9.52 -1.65
C PRO A 182 -19.40 -10.81 -2.48
N GLN A 183 -19.53 -10.75 -3.80
CA GLN A 183 -19.56 -11.96 -4.64
C GLN A 183 -18.26 -12.77 -4.57
N ARG A 184 -17.11 -12.09 -4.53
CA ARG A 184 -15.79 -12.73 -4.50
C ARG A 184 -15.47 -13.28 -3.11
N ILE A 185 -15.18 -14.57 -3.03
CA ILE A 185 -14.85 -15.28 -1.78
C ILE A 185 -13.68 -14.61 -1.04
N GLY A 186 -12.63 -14.19 -1.76
CA GLY A 186 -11.50 -13.46 -1.16
C GLY A 186 -11.92 -12.16 -0.47
N ARG A 187 -12.83 -11.40 -1.06
CA ARG A 187 -13.36 -10.17 -0.45
C ARG A 187 -14.30 -10.45 0.72
N ARG A 188 -15.05 -11.56 0.70
CA ARG A 188 -15.83 -12.00 1.88
C ARG A 188 -14.91 -12.25 3.06
N CYS A 189 -13.80 -12.95 2.82
CA CYS A 189 -12.78 -13.24 3.83
C CYS A 189 -12.23 -11.97 4.48
N VAL A 190 -11.82 -11.00 3.64
CA VAL A 190 -11.30 -9.70 4.11
C VAL A 190 -12.36 -8.93 4.90
N LEU A 191 -13.60 -8.90 4.42
CA LEU A 191 -14.73 -8.25 5.11
C LEU A 191 -14.96 -8.87 6.49
N PHE A 192 -15.12 -10.20 6.58
CA PHE A 192 -15.37 -10.87 7.86
C PHE A 192 -14.22 -10.68 8.85
N LEU A 193 -12.99 -10.77 8.37
CA LEU A 193 -11.82 -10.54 9.20
C LEU A 193 -11.81 -9.12 9.78
N LEU A 194 -11.89 -8.10 8.92
CA LEU A 194 -11.80 -6.70 9.33
C LEU A 194 -12.99 -6.23 10.16
N THR A 195 -14.16 -6.81 9.93
CA THR A 195 -15.37 -6.52 10.72
C THR A 195 -15.43 -7.27 12.05
N GLY A 196 -14.43 -8.12 12.36
CA GLY A 196 -14.33 -8.87 13.61
C GLY A 196 -15.18 -10.15 13.66
N GLN A 197 -15.76 -10.57 12.55
CA GLN A 197 -16.62 -11.76 12.43
C GLN A 197 -15.78 -13.03 12.21
N LEU A 198 -14.91 -13.36 13.17
CA LEU A 198 -13.90 -14.41 13.01
C LEU A 198 -14.50 -15.81 12.79
N GLN A 199 -15.64 -16.14 13.39
CA GLN A 199 -16.26 -17.47 13.19
C GLN A 199 -16.73 -17.66 11.73
N HIS A 200 -17.48 -16.70 11.20
CA HIS A 200 -17.89 -16.69 9.78
C HIS A 200 -16.70 -16.72 8.82
N TYR A 201 -15.58 -16.09 9.20
CA TYR A 201 -14.35 -16.19 8.42
C TYR A 201 -13.82 -17.63 8.38
N PHE A 202 -13.68 -18.30 9.52
CA PHE A 202 -13.15 -19.66 9.57
C PHE A 202 -14.05 -20.69 8.89
N ASP A 203 -15.37 -20.50 8.91
CA ASP A 203 -16.30 -21.35 8.16
C ASP A 203 -16.06 -21.30 6.64
N LEU A 204 -15.49 -20.21 6.14
CA LEU A 204 -15.23 -19.99 4.71
C LEU A 204 -13.80 -20.32 4.28
N ASP A 205 -12.81 -20.03 5.13
CA ASP A 205 -11.40 -20.11 4.76
C ASP A 205 -10.54 -20.62 5.92
N VAL A 206 -10.78 -21.85 6.35
CA VAL A 206 -10.05 -22.53 7.43
C VAL A 206 -8.53 -22.50 7.19
N GLU A 207 -8.11 -22.71 5.94
CA GLU A 207 -6.70 -22.79 5.53
C GLU A 207 -6.09 -21.44 5.12
N LEU A 208 -6.87 -20.35 5.21
CA LEU A 208 -6.45 -18.98 4.89
C LEU A 208 -6.04 -18.79 3.41
N GLN A 209 -6.43 -19.70 2.50
CA GLN A 209 -6.02 -19.68 1.09
C GLN A 209 -6.50 -18.41 0.39
N HIS A 210 -7.77 -18.05 0.59
CA HIS A 210 -8.39 -16.90 -0.07
C HIS A 210 -7.90 -15.57 0.51
N LEU A 211 -7.77 -15.50 1.84
CA LEU A 211 -7.23 -14.33 2.51
C LEU A 211 -5.79 -14.02 2.07
N ARG A 212 -4.98 -15.04 1.77
CA ARG A 212 -3.58 -14.88 1.37
C ARG A 212 -3.41 -14.25 0.00
N VAL A 213 -4.27 -14.60 -0.94
CA VAL A 213 -4.27 -13.99 -2.27
C VAL A 213 -4.59 -12.50 -2.16
N GLU A 214 -5.63 -12.14 -1.41
CA GLU A 214 -6.03 -10.75 -1.22
C GLU A 214 -5.00 -9.95 -0.41
N TYR A 215 -4.39 -10.55 0.63
CA TYR A 215 -3.30 -9.90 1.38
C TYR A 215 -2.09 -9.57 0.50
N ARG A 216 -1.73 -10.47 -0.42
CA ARG A 216 -0.61 -10.26 -1.36
C ARG A 216 -0.96 -9.21 -2.41
N ALA A 217 -2.17 -9.23 -2.96
CA ALA A 217 -2.62 -8.24 -3.93
C ALA A 217 -2.92 -6.87 -3.31
N GLY A 218 -3.19 -6.83 -2.00
CA GLY A 218 -3.57 -5.64 -1.26
C GLY A 218 -2.46 -4.58 -1.12
N ASP A 219 -2.90 -3.35 -0.90
CA ASP A 219 -2.03 -2.21 -0.64
C ASP A 219 -1.48 -2.23 0.80
N GLU A 220 -0.52 -1.34 1.08
CA GLU A 220 0.16 -1.28 2.37
C GLU A 220 -0.79 -0.95 3.53
N ARG A 221 -1.87 -0.20 3.25
CA ARG A 221 -2.90 0.13 4.24
C ARG A 221 -3.71 -1.09 4.66
N LEU A 222 -4.18 -1.88 3.69
CA LEU A 222 -4.91 -3.12 3.96
C LEU A 222 -4.06 -4.12 4.74
N ARG A 223 -2.80 -4.31 4.32
CA ARG A 223 -1.86 -5.22 5.00
C ARG A 223 -1.60 -4.81 6.45
N ARG A 224 -1.36 -3.52 6.69
CA ARG A 224 -1.16 -2.98 8.05
C ARG A 224 -2.35 -3.26 8.96
N ARG A 225 -3.57 -3.02 8.46
CA ARG A 225 -4.81 -3.22 9.23
C ARG A 225 -5.04 -4.69 9.55
N ILE A 226 -4.82 -5.59 8.59
CA ILE A 226 -4.88 -7.03 8.83
C ILE A 226 -3.84 -7.46 9.89
N GLY A 227 -2.61 -6.97 9.78
CA GLY A 227 -1.54 -7.26 10.76
C GLY A 227 -1.86 -6.75 12.17
N GLU A 228 -2.39 -5.54 12.30
CA GLU A 228 -2.84 -4.99 13.59
C GLU A 228 -3.99 -5.78 14.18
N LEU A 229 -4.95 -6.21 13.37
CA LEU A 229 -6.08 -7.01 13.83
C LEU A 229 -5.62 -8.37 14.37
N ILE A 230 -4.72 -9.06 13.66
CA ILE A 230 -4.15 -10.33 14.12
C ILE A 230 -3.38 -10.15 15.43
N ARG A 231 -2.64 -9.03 15.57
CA ARG A 231 -1.93 -8.69 16.81
C ARG A 231 -2.88 -8.45 17.97
N ARG A 232 -4.00 -7.75 17.73
CA ARG A 232 -5.01 -7.43 18.76
C ARG A 232 -5.87 -8.64 19.14
N SER A 233 -6.23 -9.50 18.18
CA SER A 233 -7.09 -10.65 18.42
C SER A 233 -6.37 -11.75 19.20
N GLY A 234 -5.06 -11.90 19.01
CA GLY A 234 -4.27 -12.96 19.65
C GLY A 234 -4.65 -14.38 19.19
N ASP A 235 -5.50 -14.51 18.16
CA ASP A 235 -5.99 -15.80 17.68
C ASP A 235 -4.87 -16.54 16.92
N THR A 236 -4.40 -17.63 17.52
CA THR A 236 -3.28 -18.43 17.01
C THR A 236 -3.58 -19.08 15.66
N ARG A 237 -4.86 -19.25 15.28
CA ARG A 237 -5.25 -19.82 13.98
C ARG A 237 -4.90 -18.87 12.83
N LEU A 238 -5.05 -17.56 13.03
CA LEU A 238 -4.69 -16.54 12.03
C LEU A 238 -3.18 -16.39 11.85
N SER A 239 -2.36 -16.91 12.79
CA SER A 239 -0.90 -16.95 12.62
C SER A 239 -0.47 -17.73 11.38
N GLY A 240 -1.34 -18.65 10.92
CA GLY A 240 -1.22 -19.41 9.67
C GLY A 240 -1.01 -18.54 8.42
N LEU A 241 -1.57 -17.32 8.42
CA LEU A 241 -1.49 -16.37 7.30
C LEU A 241 -0.02 -16.07 6.97
N PHE A 242 0.73 -15.91 8.04
CA PHE A 242 2.17 -15.72 8.02
C PHE A 242 2.93 -17.04 8.04
N ARG A 243 2.36 -18.20 8.42
CA ARG A 243 3.07 -19.49 8.48
C ARG A 243 3.49 -20.04 7.13
N GLU A 244 2.67 -19.98 6.08
CA GLU A 244 3.18 -20.36 4.76
C GLU A 244 3.98 -19.22 4.11
N SER A 245 3.77 -17.96 4.51
CA SER A 245 4.77 -16.93 4.24
C SER A 245 6.07 -17.20 5.02
N ARG A 246 6.07 -17.92 6.15
CA ARG A 246 7.28 -18.43 6.83
C ARG A 246 7.85 -19.69 6.15
N ARG A 247 7.00 -20.55 5.58
CA ARG A 247 7.44 -21.76 4.84
C ARG A 247 7.92 -21.46 3.42
N ARG A 248 7.44 -20.38 2.78
CA ARG A 248 7.82 -19.98 1.41
C ARG A 248 8.53 -18.64 1.29
N LYS A 249 8.37 -17.69 2.23
CA LYS A 249 9.37 -16.65 2.40
C LYS A 249 10.39 -17.19 3.38
N ILE A 250 11.54 -17.50 2.81
CA ILE A 250 12.78 -17.81 3.49
C ILE A 250 13.01 -16.68 4.55
N ALA A 251 13.87 -16.86 5.57
CA ALA A 251 14.08 -15.90 6.68
C ALA A 251 14.96 -14.62 6.45
N SER A 252 15.78 -14.41 5.41
CA SER A 252 15.25 -14.26 4.07
C SER A 252 14.76 -12.90 3.57
N GLU A 253 13.43 -12.84 3.43
CA GLU A 253 12.65 -11.75 2.89
C GLU A 253 11.94 -10.95 4.00
N LEU A 254 12.33 -11.16 5.27
CA LEU A 254 11.79 -10.43 6.41
C LEU A 254 12.32 -8.99 6.40
N THR A 255 11.41 -8.03 6.51
CA THR A 255 11.72 -6.63 6.80
C THR A 255 12.21 -6.46 8.25
N GLU A 256 12.85 -5.33 8.56
CA GLU A 256 13.35 -5.03 9.92
C GLU A 256 12.25 -5.09 10.99
N GLN A 257 11.04 -4.61 10.67
CA GLN A 257 9.88 -4.67 11.57
C GLN A 257 9.33 -6.09 11.75
N GLU A 258 9.32 -6.89 10.68
CA GLU A 258 8.92 -8.29 10.75
C GLU A 258 9.94 -9.11 11.55
N ALA A 259 11.25 -8.88 11.36
CA ALA A 259 12.31 -9.51 12.14
C ALA A 259 12.22 -9.17 13.63
N ALA A 260 11.98 -7.90 13.98
CA ALA A 260 11.77 -7.49 15.37
C ALA A 260 10.54 -8.18 15.99
N THR A 261 9.43 -8.26 15.24
CA THR A 261 8.21 -8.94 15.70
C THR A 261 8.43 -10.44 15.91
N VAL A 262 9.23 -11.08 15.05
CA VAL A 262 9.60 -12.50 15.19
C VAL A 262 10.46 -12.72 16.43
N LEU A 263 11.51 -11.90 16.63
CA LEU A 263 12.39 -12.00 17.79
C LEU A 263 11.63 -11.81 19.11
N ASP A 264 10.75 -10.81 19.18
CA ASP A 264 9.93 -10.55 20.37
C ASP A 264 8.98 -11.72 20.68
N ASN A 265 8.40 -12.35 19.67
CA ASN A 265 7.50 -13.49 19.84
C ASN A 265 8.25 -14.73 20.34
N CYS A 266 9.39 -15.05 19.72
CA CYS A 266 10.25 -16.15 20.16
C CYS A 266 10.76 -15.94 21.59
N ALA A 267 11.13 -14.69 21.95
CA ALA A 267 11.59 -14.35 23.29
C ALA A 267 10.48 -14.52 24.34
N ARG A 268 9.24 -14.09 24.04
CA ARG A 268 8.07 -14.28 24.92
C ARG A 268 7.76 -15.76 25.16
N ASN A 269 7.93 -16.59 24.13
CA ASN A 269 7.68 -18.04 24.20
C ASN A 269 8.90 -18.85 24.65
N ARG A 270 10.00 -18.20 25.07
CA ARG A 270 11.25 -18.84 25.52
C ARG A 270 11.91 -19.76 24.49
N GLN A 271 11.72 -19.49 23.20
CA GLN A 271 12.29 -20.26 22.09
C GLN A 271 13.70 -19.75 21.74
N TRP A 272 14.66 -19.95 22.65
CA TRP A 272 16.01 -19.38 22.52
C TRP A 272 16.89 -20.06 21.47
N SER A 273 16.72 -21.37 21.28
CA SER A 273 17.39 -22.13 20.21
C SER A 273 17.04 -21.58 18.82
N GLU A 274 15.78 -21.22 18.63
CA GLU A 274 15.27 -20.62 17.39
C GLU A 274 15.88 -19.23 17.15
N ILE A 275 15.97 -18.40 18.20
CA ILE A 275 16.61 -17.07 18.11
C ILE A 275 18.09 -17.20 17.72
N PHE A 276 18.80 -18.18 18.27
CA PHE A 276 20.19 -18.46 17.92
C PHE A 276 20.32 -18.89 16.45
N ALA A 277 19.46 -19.80 15.97
CA ALA A 277 19.45 -20.22 14.57
C ALA A 277 19.14 -19.04 13.61
N LEU A 278 18.27 -18.11 14.02
CA LEU A 278 17.90 -16.93 13.25
C LEU A 278 19.03 -15.90 13.13
N LEU A 279 20.00 -15.85 14.05
CA LEU A 279 21.15 -14.93 13.99
C LEU A 279 21.86 -14.96 12.63
N PHE A 280 21.94 -16.15 12.04
CA PHE A 280 22.64 -16.39 10.78
C PHE A 280 21.80 -16.03 9.55
N GLN A 281 20.51 -15.73 9.74
CA GLN A 281 19.52 -15.59 8.67
C GLN A 281 18.82 -14.21 8.64
N ILE A 282 18.98 -13.41 9.69
CA ILE A 282 18.40 -12.05 9.80
C ILE A 282 19.41 -10.95 9.44
N PRO A 283 18.94 -9.72 9.13
CA PRO A 283 19.82 -8.57 8.95
C PRO A 283 20.72 -8.32 10.16
N LEU A 284 21.94 -7.81 9.94
CA LEU A 284 22.93 -7.61 11.01
C LEU A 284 22.44 -6.67 12.12
N VAL A 285 21.64 -5.65 11.77
CA VAL A 285 20.99 -4.77 12.75
C VAL A 285 20.07 -5.53 13.72
N SER A 286 19.37 -6.55 13.22
CA SER A 286 18.48 -7.40 14.01
C SER A 286 19.26 -8.49 14.76
N ALA A 287 20.43 -8.91 14.27
CA ALA A 287 21.30 -9.85 14.96
C ALA A 287 21.84 -9.30 16.29
N VAL A 288 22.13 -7.99 16.37
CA VAL A 288 22.55 -7.35 17.64
C VAL A 288 21.43 -7.42 18.68
N ALA A 289 20.19 -7.10 18.29
CA ALA A 289 19.03 -7.19 19.19
C ALA A 289 18.76 -8.64 19.65
N ALA A 290 18.93 -9.62 18.75
CA ALA A 290 18.81 -11.03 19.07
C ALA A 290 19.90 -11.49 20.06
N LEU A 291 21.15 -11.03 19.90
CA LEU A 291 22.25 -11.31 20.83
C LEU A 291 22.00 -10.71 22.22
N ASP A 292 21.38 -9.53 22.30
CA ASP A 292 20.97 -8.93 23.58
C ASP A 292 19.90 -9.75 24.30
N LEU A 293 18.92 -10.28 23.55
CA LEU A 293 17.88 -11.16 24.10
C LEU A 293 18.49 -12.48 24.62
N LEU A 294 19.40 -13.08 23.85
CA LEU A 294 20.11 -14.30 24.26
C LEU A 294 21.04 -14.07 25.45
N GLY A 295 21.74 -12.93 25.50
CA GLY A 295 22.60 -12.57 26.61
C GLY A 295 21.83 -12.38 27.93
N ARG A 296 20.61 -11.83 27.87
CA ARG A 296 19.76 -11.61 29.06
C ARG A 296 19.05 -12.87 29.54
N SER A 297 18.80 -13.85 28.66
CA SER A 297 18.06 -15.07 29.01
C SER A 297 18.91 -16.09 29.77
N GLY A 298 20.24 -15.99 29.70
CA GLY A 298 21.17 -16.96 30.29
C GLY A 298 21.20 -18.31 29.57
N TRP A 299 20.51 -18.44 28.42
CA TRP A 299 20.47 -19.65 27.64
C TRP A 299 21.82 -19.94 26.95
N ARG A 300 22.15 -21.22 26.78
CA ARG A 300 23.35 -21.68 26.07
C ARG A 300 23.00 -22.87 25.15
N PRO A 301 23.61 -22.96 23.95
CA PRO A 301 23.52 -24.14 23.10
C PRO A 301 24.09 -25.38 23.81
N GLU A 302 23.54 -26.56 23.52
CA GLU A 302 24.04 -27.83 24.06
C GLU A 302 25.40 -28.22 23.49
N ASN A 303 25.70 -27.79 22.27
CA ASN A 303 26.97 -28.03 21.60
C ASN A 303 28.08 -27.09 22.15
N PRO A 304 29.20 -27.62 22.68
CA PRO A 304 30.28 -26.82 23.23
C PRO A 304 30.90 -25.83 22.23
N ALA A 305 30.93 -26.17 20.93
CA ALA A 305 31.47 -25.30 19.89
C ALA A 305 30.53 -24.11 19.59
N GLU A 306 29.21 -24.34 19.65
CA GLU A 306 28.20 -23.28 19.48
C GLU A 306 28.09 -22.40 20.73
N ALA A 307 28.27 -22.98 21.92
CA ALA A 307 28.35 -22.22 23.16
C ALA A 307 29.56 -21.28 23.15
N ALA A 308 30.75 -21.76 22.75
CA ALA A 308 31.93 -20.93 22.59
C ALA A 308 31.74 -19.82 21.54
N LEU A 309 31.05 -20.13 20.42
CA LEU A 309 30.68 -19.13 19.42
C LEU A 309 29.73 -18.07 20.00
N LEU A 310 28.69 -18.48 20.74
CA LEU A 310 27.76 -17.55 21.34
C LEU A 310 28.46 -16.62 22.33
N ASP A 311 29.40 -17.13 23.13
CA ASP A 311 30.20 -16.32 24.05
C ASP A 311 31.08 -15.31 23.28
N GLU A 312 31.72 -15.71 22.18
CA GLU A 312 32.50 -14.81 21.29
C GLU A 312 31.59 -13.70 20.69
N LEU A 313 30.39 -14.06 20.20
CA LEU A 313 29.42 -13.11 19.64
C LEU A 313 28.90 -12.12 20.71
N ILE A 314 28.63 -12.60 21.93
CA ILE A 314 28.18 -11.81 23.08
C ILE A 314 29.29 -10.87 23.57
N GLU A 315 30.56 -11.29 23.55
CA GLU A 315 31.70 -10.44 23.93
C GLU A 315 31.88 -9.27 22.94
N HIS A 316 31.75 -9.55 21.64
CA HIS A 316 31.92 -8.54 20.60
C HIS A 316 30.73 -7.57 20.48
N ARG A 317 29.62 -7.80 21.19
CA ARG A 317 28.41 -6.97 21.17
C ARG A 317 28.62 -5.55 21.73
N SER A 318 29.40 -5.40 22.81
CA SER A 318 29.53 -4.13 23.55
C SER A 318 30.27 -3.04 22.75
N ALA A 319 31.11 -3.45 21.82
CA ALA A 319 31.95 -2.58 21.02
C ALA A 319 31.29 -2.10 19.71
N VAL A 320 30.10 -2.60 19.36
CA VAL A 320 29.26 -2.08 18.26
C VAL A 320 28.59 -0.74 18.64
N GLY A 321 28.50 -0.44 19.95
CA GLY A 321 27.80 0.72 20.48
C GLY A 321 28.63 2.01 20.70
N GLU A 322 29.96 1.97 20.55
CA GLU A 322 30.82 3.15 20.84
C GLU A 322 31.41 3.78 19.56
N ILE A 323 31.08 5.06 19.36
CA ILE A 323 31.44 5.86 18.18
C ILE A 323 32.83 6.49 18.37
N PRO A 324 33.74 6.37 17.39
CA PRO A 324 35.02 7.09 17.43
C PRO A 324 34.88 8.55 17.00
N GLU A 325 35.48 9.47 17.76
CA GLU A 325 35.28 10.93 17.68
C GLU A 325 35.79 11.63 16.39
N ARG A 326 36.61 10.96 15.54
CA ARG A 326 37.17 11.57 14.33
C ARG A 326 36.93 10.75 13.05
N ALA A 327 36.53 11.47 11.99
CA ALA A 327 36.31 10.94 10.65
C ALA A 327 37.63 10.43 10.01
N PRO A 328 37.58 9.39 9.15
CA PRO A 328 38.72 9.01 8.33
C PRO A 328 39.04 10.09 7.29
N ALA A 329 40.31 10.30 6.98
CA ALA A 329 40.76 11.31 6.02
C ALA A 329 40.41 10.93 4.56
N PRO A 330 40.23 11.90 3.64
CA PRO A 330 40.13 11.62 2.21
C PRO A 330 41.45 10.99 1.74
N GLY A 331 41.40 9.75 1.24
CA GLY A 331 42.60 8.96 0.91
C GLY A 331 42.79 7.70 1.76
N VAL A 332 41.88 7.43 2.71
CA VAL A 332 41.86 6.17 3.48
C VAL A 332 41.32 5.02 2.60
N ALA A 333 42.22 4.56 1.72
CA ALA A 333 42.36 3.26 1.07
C ALA A 333 41.08 2.45 0.76
N PHE A 334 40.73 2.41 -0.52
CA PHE A 334 39.97 1.31 -1.10
C PHE A 334 40.73 -0.01 -0.84
N GLY A 335 40.06 -1.02 -0.27
CA GLY A 335 40.70 -2.30 0.05
C GLY A 335 41.39 -2.94 -1.17
N ALA A 336 42.39 -3.80 -0.92
CA ALA A 336 43.23 -4.39 -1.95
C ALA A 336 42.44 -5.11 -3.07
N ALA A 337 41.28 -5.68 -2.75
CA ALA A 337 40.40 -6.30 -3.74
C ALA A 337 39.81 -5.30 -4.74
N LEU A 338 39.25 -4.17 -4.28
CA LEU A 338 38.68 -3.16 -5.17
C LEU A 338 39.78 -2.50 -6.00
N ALA A 339 40.95 -2.24 -5.41
CA ALA A 339 42.12 -1.76 -6.13
C ALA A 339 42.55 -2.75 -7.22
N ARG A 340 42.57 -4.06 -6.93
CA ARG A 340 42.86 -5.11 -7.93
C ARG A 340 41.81 -5.20 -9.03
N TRP A 341 40.53 -4.97 -8.72
CA TRP A 341 39.46 -4.99 -9.72
C TRP A 341 39.53 -3.77 -10.65
N ILE A 342 39.80 -2.60 -10.08
CA ILE A 342 40.06 -1.38 -10.85
C ILE A 342 41.29 -1.58 -11.75
N GLU A 343 42.38 -2.10 -11.19
CA GLU A 343 43.61 -2.35 -11.96
C GLU A 343 43.39 -3.42 -13.04
N ARG A 344 42.57 -4.44 -12.77
CA ARG A 344 42.15 -5.42 -13.77
C ARG A 344 41.36 -4.77 -14.91
N GLY A 345 40.46 -3.82 -14.60
CA GLY A 345 39.73 -3.07 -15.62
C GLY A 345 40.60 -2.11 -16.42
N ARG A 346 41.74 -1.68 -15.88
CA ARG A 346 42.77 -0.91 -16.59
C ARG A 346 43.65 -1.74 -17.50
N SER A 347 43.53 -3.08 -17.46
CA SER A 347 44.34 -3.95 -18.31
C SER A 347 43.92 -3.85 -19.79
N ALA A 348 44.87 -4.13 -20.68
CA ALA A 348 44.64 -4.10 -22.13
C ALA A 348 43.51 -5.04 -22.60
N GLU A 349 43.22 -6.11 -21.83
CA GLU A 349 42.14 -7.07 -22.09
C GLU A 349 40.76 -6.43 -22.02
N PHE A 350 40.56 -5.45 -21.12
CA PHE A 350 39.25 -4.84 -20.88
C PHE A 350 39.12 -3.46 -21.53
N VAL A 351 40.19 -2.68 -21.60
CA VAL A 351 40.20 -1.36 -22.27
C VAL A 351 39.94 -1.49 -23.78
N GLY A 352 40.36 -2.60 -24.41
CA GLY A 352 40.13 -2.87 -25.83
C GLY A 352 38.73 -3.38 -26.20
N GLN A 353 37.84 -3.58 -25.23
CA GLN A 353 36.48 -4.08 -25.50
C GLN A 353 35.56 -2.97 -26.03
N PRO A 354 34.57 -3.32 -26.87
CA PRO A 354 33.62 -2.35 -27.39
C PRO A 354 32.84 -1.67 -26.24
N PRO A 355 32.70 -0.33 -26.25
CA PRO A 355 32.07 0.43 -25.16
C PRO A 355 30.65 -0.04 -24.82
N ASP A 356 29.88 -0.53 -25.78
CA ASP A 356 28.51 -1.00 -25.55
C ASP A 356 28.45 -2.30 -24.75
N THR A 357 29.44 -3.19 -24.96
CA THR A 357 29.60 -4.41 -24.16
C THR A 357 30.01 -4.06 -22.73
N LEU A 358 30.93 -3.11 -22.57
CA LEU A 358 31.33 -2.61 -21.26
C LEU A 358 30.16 -1.95 -20.51
N ARG A 359 29.34 -1.13 -21.18
CA ARG A 359 28.13 -0.53 -20.58
C ARG A 359 27.11 -1.58 -20.17
N LYS A 360 26.93 -2.64 -20.97
CA LYS A 360 26.03 -3.76 -20.64
C LYS A 360 26.52 -4.50 -19.39
N ASN A 361 27.82 -4.78 -19.30
CA ASN A 361 28.43 -5.46 -18.16
C ASN A 361 28.45 -4.58 -16.90
N MET A 362 28.70 -3.27 -17.05
CA MET A 362 28.63 -2.27 -16.00
C MET A 362 27.24 -2.22 -15.33
N LEU A 363 26.16 -2.38 -16.10
CA LEU A 363 24.79 -2.27 -15.58
C LEU A 363 24.17 -3.60 -15.14
N ARG A 364 24.60 -4.73 -15.70
CA ARG A 364 23.93 -6.04 -15.51
C ARG A 364 24.84 -7.13 -14.96
N GLY A 365 26.16 -6.93 -14.98
CA GLY A 365 27.15 -7.91 -14.54
C GLY A 365 27.25 -8.09 -13.03
N SER A 366 28.14 -9.00 -12.63
CA SER A 366 28.52 -9.15 -11.21
C SER A 366 29.22 -7.89 -10.71
N PRO A 367 29.35 -7.66 -9.39
CA PRO A 367 30.06 -6.50 -8.86
C PRO A 367 31.50 -6.38 -9.38
N LEU A 368 32.21 -7.51 -9.54
CA LEU A 368 33.54 -7.55 -10.14
C LEU A 368 33.49 -7.07 -11.59
N ASP A 369 32.67 -7.70 -12.43
CA ASP A 369 32.60 -7.39 -13.86
C ASP A 369 32.15 -5.95 -14.10
N ALA A 370 31.25 -5.45 -13.25
CA ALA A 370 30.76 -4.09 -13.33
C ALA A 370 31.82 -3.05 -12.92
N VAL A 371 32.63 -3.33 -11.89
CA VAL A 371 33.77 -2.48 -11.50
C VAL A 371 34.87 -2.51 -12.56
N VAL A 372 35.20 -3.69 -13.11
CA VAL A 372 36.18 -3.87 -14.18
C VAL A 372 35.73 -3.11 -15.43
N ALA A 373 34.45 -3.23 -15.82
CA ALA A 373 33.90 -2.52 -16.96
C ALA A 373 33.85 -1.00 -16.76
N LEU A 374 33.52 -0.53 -15.55
CA LEU A 374 33.55 0.88 -15.20
C LEU A 374 34.98 1.45 -15.26
N ALA A 375 35.97 0.72 -14.73
CA ALA A 375 37.38 1.09 -14.79
C ALA A 375 37.89 1.13 -16.24
N ALA A 376 37.50 0.16 -17.07
CA ALA A 376 37.83 0.15 -18.50
C ALA A 376 37.22 1.34 -19.26
N LEU A 377 35.96 1.68 -18.99
CA LEU A 377 35.28 2.84 -19.59
C LEU A 377 35.88 4.18 -19.13
N ALA A 378 36.27 4.28 -17.85
CA ALA A 378 36.93 5.46 -17.32
C ALA A 378 38.33 5.64 -17.92
N SER A 379 39.12 4.56 -18.02
CA SER A 379 40.47 4.60 -18.57
C SER A 379 40.54 4.78 -20.09
N SER A 380 39.52 4.36 -20.83
CA SER A 380 39.38 4.61 -22.28
C SER A 380 38.79 6.00 -22.61
N GLY A 381 38.37 6.78 -21.60
CA GLY A 381 37.71 8.07 -21.79
C GLY A 381 36.31 7.97 -22.43
N ALA A 382 35.74 6.77 -22.52
CA ALA A 382 34.45 6.50 -23.16
C ALA A 382 33.23 6.62 -22.22
N ILE A 383 33.46 7.00 -20.95
CA ILE A 383 32.42 7.20 -19.95
C ILE A 383 31.67 8.52 -20.20
N THR A 384 30.34 8.45 -20.28
CA THR A 384 29.49 9.64 -20.48
C THR A 384 28.88 10.13 -19.15
N ALA A 385 28.43 11.39 -19.11
CA ALA A 385 27.70 11.92 -17.94
C ALA A 385 26.43 11.09 -17.61
N GLY A 386 25.76 10.57 -18.63
CA GLY A 386 24.61 9.68 -18.45
C GLY A 386 24.98 8.29 -17.90
N ASP A 387 26.18 7.81 -18.19
CA ASP A 387 26.69 6.55 -17.62
C ASP A 387 27.03 6.74 -16.14
N ILE A 388 27.64 7.88 -15.78
CA ILE A 388 27.92 8.26 -14.38
C ILE A 388 26.62 8.28 -13.57
N GLU A 389 25.53 8.87 -14.09
CA GLU A 389 24.25 8.92 -13.36
C GLU A 389 23.62 7.54 -13.14
N LYS A 390 23.71 6.65 -14.14
CA LYS A 390 23.26 5.26 -14.00
C LYS A 390 24.10 4.47 -13.00
N VAL A 391 25.40 4.75 -12.93
CA VAL A 391 26.30 4.12 -11.97
C VAL A 391 26.08 4.65 -10.56
N ARG A 392 25.81 5.96 -10.40
CA ARG A 392 25.47 6.59 -9.12
C ARG A 392 24.24 5.96 -8.46
N THR A 393 23.30 5.46 -9.24
CA THR A 393 22.07 4.79 -8.79
C THR A 393 22.14 3.26 -8.85
N HIS A 394 23.31 2.68 -9.19
CA HIS A 394 23.46 1.26 -9.48
C HIS A 394 23.16 0.34 -8.29
N ARG A 395 22.48 -0.81 -8.47
CA ARG A 395 22.07 -1.70 -7.36
C ARG A 395 23.20 -2.25 -6.46
N HIS A 396 24.46 -2.19 -6.92
CA HIS A 396 25.63 -2.69 -6.20
C HIS A 396 26.52 -1.55 -5.71
N TRP A 397 26.67 -1.43 -4.39
CA TRP A 397 27.45 -0.38 -3.70
C TRP A 397 28.93 -0.33 -4.11
N LEU A 398 29.57 -1.48 -4.37
CA LEU A 398 30.96 -1.55 -4.85
C LEU A 398 31.17 -0.83 -6.19
N VAL A 399 30.17 -0.83 -7.06
CA VAL A 399 30.23 -0.15 -8.37
C VAL A 399 30.04 1.36 -8.18
N ARG A 400 29.20 1.78 -7.23
CA ARG A 400 29.06 3.20 -6.83
C ARG A 400 30.35 3.73 -6.21
N LEU A 401 31.02 2.91 -5.40
CA LEU A 401 32.31 3.25 -4.80
C LEU A 401 33.44 3.33 -5.81
N ALA A 402 33.48 2.39 -6.76
CA ALA A 402 34.41 2.47 -7.87
C ALA A 402 34.18 3.76 -8.69
N CYS A 403 32.93 4.21 -8.84
CA CYS A 403 32.63 5.50 -9.49
C CYS A 403 33.21 6.70 -8.72
N LEU A 404 33.11 6.71 -7.38
CA LEU A 404 33.78 7.73 -6.56
C LEU A 404 35.30 7.69 -6.74
N ALA A 405 35.89 6.50 -6.76
CA ALA A 405 37.33 6.29 -6.92
C ALA A 405 37.86 6.70 -8.32
N LEU A 406 37.04 6.52 -9.36
CA LEU A 406 37.45 6.69 -10.76
C LEU A 406 37.02 8.01 -11.38
N CYS A 407 35.94 8.60 -10.90
CA CYS A 407 35.30 9.77 -11.50
C CYS A 407 35.24 10.98 -10.56
N GLU A 408 35.71 10.86 -9.31
CA GLU A 408 35.74 11.93 -8.29
C GLU A 408 34.38 12.62 -8.02
N ILE A 409 33.27 11.99 -8.41
CA ILE A 409 31.91 12.52 -8.28
C ILE A 409 31.19 11.78 -7.15
N THR A 410 30.59 12.54 -6.22
CA THR A 410 29.84 12.00 -5.08
C THR A 410 28.54 11.31 -5.53
N PRO A 411 28.22 10.10 -5.04
CA PRO A 411 26.94 9.44 -5.37
C PRO A 411 25.74 10.19 -4.77
N GLN A 412 24.57 10.11 -5.42
CA GLN A 412 23.31 10.61 -4.86
C GLN A 412 22.62 9.49 -4.06
N PHE A 413 22.41 9.72 -2.76
CA PHE A 413 21.68 8.81 -1.88
C PHE A 413 20.34 9.45 -1.52
N VAL A 414 19.25 8.92 -2.08
CA VAL A 414 17.89 9.30 -1.67
C VAL A 414 17.44 8.30 -0.61
N PHE A 415 17.37 8.74 0.65
CA PHE A 415 16.78 7.95 1.74
C PHE A 415 15.33 8.39 1.94
N SER A 416 14.38 7.47 1.77
CA SER A 416 13.01 7.65 2.23
C SER A 416 12.92 7.28 3.71
N GLU A 417 12.58 8.27 4.53
CA GLU A 417 12.21 8.20 5.94
C GLU A 417 13.34 7.87 6.93
N THR A 418 13.77 8.90 7.66
CA THR A 418 14.74 8.81 8.76
C THR A 418 14.00 8.56 10.08
N PRO A 419 14.43 7.59 10.91
CA PRO A 419 13.85 7.38 12.23
C PRO A 419 14.32 8.48 13.19
N THR A 420 13.38 9.04 13.93
CA THR A 420 13.61 10.05 14.97
C THR A 420 14.04 9.39 16.28
N GLY A 421 15.34 9.42 16.60
CA GLY A 421 15.86 8.94 17.89
C GLY A 421 17.31 9.35 18.18
N ARG A 422 17.47 10.26 19.16
CA ARG A 422 18.67 10.72 19.88
C ARG A 422 20.05 10.54 19.21
N ASP A 423 20.46 11.60 18.49
CA ASP A 423 21.77 12.29 18.41
C ASP A 423 23.14 11.60 18.56
N SER A 424 23.27 10.28 18.58
CA SER A 424 24.58 9.60 18.43
C SER A 424 24.73 8.86 17.09
N GLY A 425 23.66 8.28 16.54
CA GLY A 425 23.72 7.59 15.24
C GLY A 425 23.89 8.52 14.03
N ARG A 426 23.48 9.78 14.14
CA ARG A 426 23.38 10.73 13.01
C ARG A 426 24.74 11.19 12.48
N ILE A 427 25.70 11.43 13.38
CA ILE A 427 27.07 11.89 13.04
C ILE A 427 27.91 10.76 12.44
N TRP A 428 27.63 9.50 12.81
CA TRP A 428 28.28 8.31 12.26
C TRP A 428 27.74 7.96 10.88
N PHE A 429 26.41 8.04 10.69
CA PHE A 429 25.74 7.90 9.38
C PHE A 429 26.26 8.92 8.37
N GLU A 430 26.36 10.20 8.74
CA GLU A 430 26.78 11.23 7.79
C GLU A 430 28.28 11.16 7.43
N ARG A 431 29.13 10.55 8.28
CA ARG A 431 30.60 10.50 8.10
C ARG A 431 31.15 9.20 7.49
N LEU A 432 30.48 8.06 7.66
CA LEU A 432 30.96 6.74 7.17
C LEU A 432 30.02 6.10 6.11
N ALA A 433 28.80 6.59 5.95
CA ALA A 433 27.85 6.06 4.96
C ALA A 433 28.31 6.11 3.49
N PRO A 434 29.16 7.06 3.02
CA PRO A 434 29.51 7.08 1.61
C PRO A 434 30.40 5.91 1.19
N ALA A 435 31.18 5.33 2.11
CA ALA A 435 32.25 4.38 1.76
C ALA A 435 32.08 2.95 2.31
N VAL A 436 31.36 2.75 3.42
CA VAL A 436 31.34 1.42 4.07
C VAL A 436 29.93 0.91 4.38
N LEU A 437 28.93 1.78 4.47
CA LEU A 437 27.64 1.42 5.06
C LEU A 437 26.49 1.94 4.21
N ASP A 438 26.36 1.39 3.00
CA ASP A 438 25.09 1.46 2.29
C ASP A 438 24.03 0.70 3.10
N GLY A 439 22.79 1.20 3.11
CA GLY A 439 21.64 0.52 3.67
C GLY A 439 21.47 -0.89 3.12
N ALA A 440 22.02 -1.20 1.95
CA ALA A 440 22.05 -2.55 1.38
C ALA A 440 22.98 -3.54 2.12
N LEU A 441 24.05 -3.10 2.80
CA LEU A 441 25.02 -3.99 3.46
C LEU A 441 24.58 -4.31 4.90
N TYR A 442 24.08 -3.30 5.62
CA TYR A 442 23.50 -3.47 6.96
C TYR A 442 22.16 -4.23 6.92
N ARG A 443 21.47 -4.19 5.78
CA ARG A 443 20.28 -5.01 5.45
C ARG A 443 20.62 -6.33 4.75
N ARG A 444 21.90 -6.61 4.46
CA ARG A 444 22.35 -7.91 3.90
C ARG A 444 22.74 -8.86 5.02
N ARG A 445 22.61 -10.16 4.72
CA ARG A 445 22.92 -11.23 5.67
C ARG A 445 24.40 -11.53 5.68
N ALA A 446 24.95 -11.85 6.84
CA ALA A 446 26.35 -12.26 7.01
C ALA A 446 26.74 -13.44 6.08
N VAL A 447 25.79 -14.35 5.80
CA VAL A 447 25.98 -15.52 4.93
C VAL A 447 26.02 -15.21 3.43
N SER A 448 25.71 -13.98 3.03
CA SER A 448 25.68 -13.56 1.60
C SER A 448 26.97 -12.87 1.16
N PHE A 449 27.99 -12.87 2.02
CA PHE A 449 29.32 -12.37 1.71
C PHE A 449 30.23 -13.52 1.27
N SER A 450 30.88 -13.39 0.11
CA SER A 450 31.96 -14.30 -0.28
C SER A 450 33.19 -14.12 0.60
N ALA A 451 34.09 -15.10 0.63
CA ALA A 451 35.39 -15.00 1.32
C ALA A 451 36.13 -13.70 0.93
N ASP A 452 36.22 -13.41 -0.38
CA ASP A 452 36.85 -12.18 -0.88
C ASP A 452 36.15 -10.89 -0.42
N GLN A 453 34.82 -10.92 -0.24
CA GLN A 453 34.05 -9.77 0.26
C GLN A 453 34.26 -9.55 1.76
N LEU A 454 34.41 -10.63 2.52
CA LEU A 454 34.75 -10.60 3.93
C LEU A 454 36.16 -10.08 4.15
N ASP A 455 37.13 -10.56 3.38
CA ASP A 455 38.52 -10.11 3.43
C ASP A 455 38.64 -8.62 3.08
N ALA A 456 37.91 -8.16 2.06
CA ALA A 456 37.86 -6.75 1.68
C ALA A 456 37.25 -5.87 2.78
N LEU A 457 36.19 -6.36 3.44
CA LEU A 457 35.51 -5.66 4.53
C LEU A 457 36.38 -5.62 5.79
N GLN A 458 37.06 -6.73 6.12
CA GLN A 458 37.99 -6.83 7.24
C GLN A 458 39.20 -5.92 7.04
N ALA A 459 39.77 -5.87 5.84
CA ALA A 459 40.87 -4.96 5.51
C ALA A 459 40.46 -3.47 5.65
N ALA A 460 39.24 -3.12 5.22
CA ALA A 460 38.69 -1.78 5.37
C ALA A 460 38.44 -1.37 6.83
N LEU A 461 38.08 -2.33 7.69
CA LEU A 461 37.80 -2.08 9.11
C LEU A 461 39.04 -2.14 10.01
N THR A 462 40.12 -2.80 9.58
CA THR A 462 41.35 -3.00 10.39
C THR A 462 42.41 -1.90 10.24
N GLN A 463 42.49 -1.19 9.11
CA GLN A 463 43.58 -0.23 8.86
C GLN A 463 43.35 1.20 9.41
N GLY A 464 42.36 1.38 10.29
CA GLY A 464 41.92 2.68 10.80
C GLY A 464 42.11 2.93 12.30
N GLY A 465 43.27 2.57 12.88
CA GLY A 465 43.76 3.12 14.16
C GLY A 465 43.15 2.58 15.48
N ASP A 466 44.07 2.36 16.44
CA ASP A 466 44.01 2.00 17.87
C ASP A 466 42.95 1.01 18.40
N ARG A 467 43.44 0.02 19.16
CA ARG A 467 42.72 -1.13 19.75
C ARG A 467 41.59 -0.74 20.72
N LYS A 468 41.55 0.52 21.16
CA LYS A 468 40.63 1.02 22.20
C LYS A 468 39.24 1.42 21.71
N ASN A 469 39.04 1.69 20.42
CA ASN A 469 37.78 2.24 19.92
C ASN A 469 37.11 1.27 18.94
N GLY A 470 35.93 0.72 19.30
CA GLY A 470 34.89 -0.06 18.59
C GLY A 470 35.04 -0.60 17.14
N ARG A 471 35.88 0.00 16.28
CA ARG A 471 36.07 -0.31 14.85
C ARG A 471 36.45 -1.76 14.55
N TRP A 472 37.13 -2.45 15.46
CA TRP A 472 37.53 -3.85 15.26
C TRP A 472 36.38 -4.85 15.53
N ALA A 473 35.35 -4.46 16.28
CA ALA A 473 34.35 -5.41 16.77
C ALA A 473 33.26 -5.76 15.76
N CYS A 474 32.78 -4.79 14.97
CA CYS A 474 31.84 -5.06 13.87
C CYS A 474 32.45 -5.99 12.81
N GLY A 475 33.73 -5.77 12.48
CA GLY A 475 34.47 -6.64 11.56
C GLY A 475 34.59 -8.07 12.09
N ARG A 476 34.97 -8.23 13.36
CA ARG A 476 35.08 -9.56 14.01
C ARG A 476 33.75 -10.29 14.16
N LEU A 477 32.64 -9.58 14.43
CA LEU A 477 31.30 -10.17 14.51
C LEU A 477 30.87 -10.76 13.16
N ILE A 478 31.06 -9.99 12.08
CA ILE A 478 30.78 -10.45 10.71
C ILE A 478 31.69 -11.62 10.33
N GLU A 479 32.97 -11.55 10.71
CA GLU A 479 33.97 -12.60 10.50
C GLU A 479 33.65 -13.89 11.26
N ALA A 480 33.16 -13.80 12.50
CA ALA A 480 32.76 -14.96 13.31
C ALA A 480 31.52 -15.64 12.72
N LEU A 481 30.48 -14.87 12.38
CA LEU A 481 29.26 -15.37 11.73
C LEU A 481 29.57 -16.03 10.39
N ALA A 482 30.47 -15.44 9.60
CA ALA A 482 30.83 -15.97 8.29
C ALA A 482 31.80 -17.16 8.34
N ARG A 483 32.82 -17.14 9.22
CA ARG A 483 33.74 -18.27 9.42
C ARG A 483 33.01 -19.51 9.92
N HIS A 484 32.07 -19.35 10.85
CA HIS A 484 31.27 -20.48 11.33
C HIS A 484 30.45 -21.13 10.20
N ARG A 485 29.89 -20.32 9.29
CA ARG A 485 29.16 -20.83 8.12
C ARG A 485 30.08 -21.49 7.08
N LEU A 486 31.20 -20.86 6.74
CA LEU A 486 32.16 -21.34 5.74
C LEU A 486 32.91 -22.62 6.20
N ARG A 487 33.04 -22.85 7.52
CA ARG A 487 33.65 -24.06 8.09
C ARG A 487 32.70 -25.26 8.18
N GLY A 488 31.47 -25.17 7.66
CA GLY A 488 30.61 -26.33 7.46
C GLY A 488 29.86 -26.85 8.69
N ALA A 489 29.81 -26.10 9.80
CA ALA A 489 29.13 -26.55 11.02
C ALA A 489 27.60 -26.40 11.00
N ILE A 490 27.01 -25.90 9.91
CA ILE A 490 25.56 -25.84 9.75
C ILE A 490 25.22 -26.36 8.35
N ALA A 491 24.78 -27.61 8.24
CA ALA A 491 24.09 -28.07 7.04
C ALA A 491 22.72 -27.39 7.01
N VAL A 492 22.56 -26.41 6.13
CA VAL A 492 21.23 -25.97 5.71
C VAL A 492 21.03 -26.70 4.39
N ASP A 493 20.08 -27.63 4.36
CA ASP A 493 19.71 -28.37 3.16
C ASP A 493 19.57 -27.40 1.98
N GLU A 494 20.16 -27.76 0.85
CA GLU A 494 20.24 -26.95 -0.37
C GLU A 494 18.85 -26.69 -1.01
N GLN A 495 17.77 -27.18 -0.38
CA GLN A 495 16.38 -26.84 -0.71
C GLN A 495 15.73 -25.79 0.22
N MET A 496 16.41 -25.33 1.27
CA MET A 496 15.91 -24.36 2.27
C MET A 496 14.50 -24.68 2.81
N THR A 497 14.23 -25.95 3.10
CA THR A 497 13.10 -26.42 3.91
C THR A 497 13.61 -26.90 5.27
N VAL A 498 13.16 -26.29 6.37
CA VAL A 498 13.22 -26.94 7.68
C VAL A 498 12.03 -27.89 7.75
N GLU A 499 12.25 -29.15 7.44
CA GLU A 499 11.37 -30.21 7.94
C GLU A 499 11.66 -30.35 9.44
N ILE A 500 10.73 -29.87 10.26
CA ILE A 500 10.61 -30.42 11.61
C ILE A 500 9.96 -31.78 11.39
N THR A 501 10.79 -32.80 11.19
CA THR A 501 10.35 -34.16 11.44
C THR A 501 10.13 -34.23 12.95
N GLU A 502 8.87 -34.27 13.35
CA GLU A 502 8.54 -34.93 14.61
C GLU A 502 9.11 -36.34 14.48
N THR A 503 10.23 -36.63 15.13
CA THR A 503 10.54 -37.99 15.53
C THR A 503 9.47 -38.37 16.54
N ALA A 504 8.35 -38.87 16.04
CA ALA A 504 7.50 -39.76 16.79
C ALA A 504 8.41 -40.90 17.25
N ILE A 505 8.77 -40.84 18.54
CA ILE A 505 9.28 -41.96 19.28
C ILE A 505 8.12 -42.95 19.35
N GLU A 506 8.21 -44.04 18.60
CA GLU A 506 7.57 -45.30 18.97
C GLU A 506 8.57 -46.43 18.72
N VAL A 507 9.26 -46.81 19.79
CA VAL A 507 9.71 -48.18 20.01
C VAL A 507 9.30 -48.53 21.44
N GLU A 508 8.19 -49.25 21.56
CA GLU A 508 7.96 -50.21 22.64
C GLU A 508 7.96 -51.61 22.01
N GLU A 509 8.53 -52.56 22.77
CA GLU A 509 9.01 -53.92 22.46
C GLU A 509 8.49 -54.72 21.25
#